data_AF-A0A250FRB6-F1
#
_entry.id   AF-A0A250FRB6-F1
#
_cell.length_a   1.000
_cell.length_b   1.000
_cell.length_c   1.000
_cell.angle_alpha   90.00
_cell.angle_beta   90.00
_cell.angle_gamma   90.00
#
_symmetry.space_group_name_H-M   'P 1'
#
loop_
_entity.id
_entity.type
_entity.pdbx_description
1 polymer ?
#
loop_
_entity_poly.entity_id
_entity_poly.type
_entity_poly.pdbx_seq_one_letter_code
_entity_poly.pdbx_strand_id
1 'polypeptide(L)'
;METLKEWVGKNPIVFGGIVALLLAAFGVCLIIGALKDWNWLYEPDGHYQNNWTMGQISRYLGRDMARVIGFFTGIFFIVIGLYSSYIAFTYKDNK
;
A
#
# COMPACT_ATOMS: atom_id res chain seq x y z
N MET A 1 19.75 13.80 22.14
CA MET A 1 19.40 12.96 20.98
C MET A 1 17.99 13.35 20.59
N GLU A 2 17.77 13.84 19.37
CA GLU A 2 16.43 14.22 18.91
C GLU A 2 15.53 12.98 18.84
N THR A 3 14.31 13.07 19.38
CA THR A 3 13.36 11.96 19.33
C THR A 3 12.61 11.92 18.00
N LEU A 4 12.13 10.75 17.59
CA LEU A 4 11.33 10.59 16.36
C LEU A 4 10.12 11.55 16.35
N LYS A 5 9.45 11.71 17.50
CA LYS A 5 8.30 12.60 17.66
C LYS A 5 8.67 14.05 17.37
N GLU A 6 9.79 14.52 17.90
CA GLU A 6 10.29 15.88 17.66
C GLU A 6 10.65 16.10 16.20
N TRP A 7 11.30 15.12 15.56
CA TRP A 7 11.67 15.21 14.15
C TRP A 7 10.45 15.24 13.22
N VAL A 8 9.46 14.37 13.47
CA VAL A 8 8.19 14.36 12.71
C VAL A 8 7.45 15.68 12.86
N GLY A 9 7.43 16.25 14.07
CA GLY A 9 6.83 17.57 14.31
C GLY A 9 7.51 18.69 13.51
N LYS A 10 8.83 18.62 13.31
CA LYS A 10 9.58 19.59 12.50
C LYS A 10 9.45 19.36 11.00
N ASN A 11 9.26 18.12 10.56
CA ASN A 11 9.26 17.74 9.14
C ASN A 11 8.02 16.91 8.72
N PRO A 12 6.79 17.41 8.97
CA PRO A 12 5.58 16.61 8.75
C PRO A 12 5.38 16.23 7.27
N ILE A 13 5.74 17.13 6.34
CA ILE A 13 5.61 16.89 4.89
C ILE A 13 6.57 15.80 4.42
N VAL A 14 7.85 15.87 4.84
CA VAL A 14 8.87 14.86 4.50
C VAL A 14 8.48 13.50 5.07
N PHE A 15 8.01 13.47 6.33
CA PHE A 15 7.51 12.24 6.93
C PHE A 15 6.33 11.66 6.14
N GLY A 16 5.37 12.50 5.75
CA GLY A 16 4.26 12.09 4.86
C GLY A 16 4.75 11.52 3.53
N GLY A 17 5.79 12.12 2.93
CA GLY A 17 6.44 11.61 1.72
C GLY A 17 7.07 10.23 1.90
N ILE A 18 7.71 9.97 3.04
CA ILE A 18 8.27 8.65 3.39
C ILE A 18 7.14 7.62 3.57
N VAL A 19 6.05 7.98 4.26
CA VAL A 19 4.89 7.10 4.43
C VAL A 19 4.25 6.77 3.07
N ALA A 20 4.19 7.74 2.16
CA ALA A 20 3.69 7.52 0.80
C ALA A 20 4.60 6.57 -0.02
N LEU A 21 5.93 6.61 0.18
CA LEU A 21 6.84 5.63 -0.44
C LEU A 21 6.61 4.22 0.10
N LEU A 22 6.36 4.08 1.41
CA LEU A 22 6.00 2.79 2.01
C LEU A 22 4.69 2.25 1.42
N LEU A 23 3.72 3.12 1.15
CA LEU A 23 2.48 2.75 0.49
C LEU A 23 2.71 2.30 -0.97
N ALA A 24 3.60 2.95 -1.71
CA ALA A 24 3.98 2.50 -3.04
C ALA A 24 4.67 1.13 -3.00
N ALA A 25 5.58 0.90 -2.04
CA ALA A 25 6.23 -0.39 -1.84
C ALA A 25 5.22 -1.49 -1.51
N PHE A 26 4.21 -1.17 -0.69
CA PHE A 26 3.09 -2.08 -0.43
C PHE A 26 2.33 -2.43 -1.71
N GLY A 27 2.09 -1.45 -2.60
CA GLY A 27 1.50 -1.69 -3.92
C GLY A 27 2.31 -2.67 -4.78
N VAL A 28 3.65 -2.57 -4.75
CA VAL A 28 4.54 -3.53 -5.43
C VAL A 28 4.37 -4.94 -4.86
N CYS A 29 4.30 -5.07 -3.53
CA CYS A 29 4.07 -6.35 -2.86
C CYS A 29 2.73 -6.98 -3.28
N LEU A 30 1.67 -6.19 -3.43
CA LEU A 30 0.36 -6.67 -3.92
C LEU A 30 0.45 -7.19 -5.35
N ILE A 31 1.15 -6.48 -6.25
CA ILE A 31 1.37 -6.93 -7.63
C ILE A 31 2.14 -8.26 -7.64
N ILE A 32 3.24 -8.35 -6.88
CA ILE A 32 4.02 -9.59 -6.79
C ILE A 32 3.16 -10.72 -6.23
N GLY A 33 2.38 -10.45 -5.20
CA GLY A 33 1.44 -11.42 -4.62
C GLY A 33 0.43 -11.93 -5.64
N ALA A 34 -0.15 -11.04 -6.45
CA ALA A 34 -1.10 -11.39 -7.51
C ALA A 34 -0.47 -12.27 -8.60
N LEU A 35 0.75 -11.92 -9.03
CA LEU A 35 1.48 -12.64 -10.07
C LEU A 35 1.96 -14.01 -9.59
N LYS A 36 2.50 -14.09 -8.37
CA LYS A 36 3.00 -15.33 -7.76
C LYS A 36 1.91 -16.19 -7.12
N ASP A 37 0.68 -15.69 -7.13
CA ASP A 37 -0.48 -16.36 -6.56
C ASP A 37 -0.24 -16.84 -5.11
N TRP A 38 0.10 -15.89 -4.23
CA TRP A 38 0.43 -16.22 -2.85
C TRP A 38 -0.77 -16.78 -2.07
N ASN A 39 -0.63 -18.02 -1.58
CA ASN A 39 -1.65 -18.68 -0.77
C ASN A 39 -2.03 -17.85 0.45
N TRP A 40 -1.08 -17.40 1.26
CA TRP A 40 -1.38 -16.61 2.46
C TRP A 40 -2.14 -15.29 2.19
N LEU A 41 -2.10 -14.77 0.96
CA LEU A 41 -2.78 -13.54 0.57
C LEU A 41 -4.18 -13.80 -0.02
N TYR A 42 -4.34 -14.86 -0.80
CA TYR A 42 -5.57 -15.17 -1.53
C TYR A 42 -6.30 -16.44 -1.06
N GLU A 43 -5.80 -17.09 -0.02
CA GLU A 43 -6.51 -18.19 0.63
C GLU A 43 -7.84 -17.65 1.18
N PRO A 44 -8.97 -18.28 0.85
CA PRO A 44 -10.26 -17.87 1.37
C PRO A 44 -10.21 -17.87 2.89
N ASP A 45 -10.52 -16.74 3.51
CA ASP A 45 -10.48 -16.66 4.98
C ASP A 45 -11.44 -17.72 5.59
N GLY A 46 -11.25 -18.10 6.85
CA GLY A 46 -12.21 -18.98 7.55
C GLY A 46 -13.34 -18.21 8.26
N HIS A 47 -13.10 -16.94 8.60
CA HIS A 47 -14.00 -16.12 9.42
C HIS A 47 -14.32 -14.77 8.77
N TYR A 48 -15.52 -14.24 9.05
CA TYR A 48 -16.09 -13.04 8.43
C TYR A 48 -15.64 -11.71 9.09
N GLN A 49 -14.54 -11.71 9.86
CA GLN A 49 -14.23 -10.60 10.76
C GLN A 49 -13.62 -9.36 10.09
N ASN A 50 -13.12 -9.43 8.84
CA ASN A 50 -12.58 -8.25 8.17
C ASN A 50 -12.93 -8.20 6.67
N ASN A 51 -13.85 -7.30 6.29
CA ASN A 51 -14.34 -7.12 4.92
C ASN A 51 -13.31 -6.56 3.92
N TRP A 52 -12.08 -6.34 4.36
CA TRP A 52 -11.04 -5.62 3.62
C TRP A 52 -9.85 -6.50 3.22
N THR A 53 -9.88 -7.81 3.51
CA THR A 53 -8.80 -8.74 3.17
C THR A 53 -8.99 -9.37 1.79
N MET A 54 -7.88 -9.65 1.10
CA MET A 54 -7.90 -10.34 -0.20
C MET A 54 -8.46 -11.77 -0.10
N GLY A 55 -8.34 -12.42 1.07
CA GLY A 55 -8.94 -13.73 1.34
C GLY A 55 -10.47 -13.72 1.27
N GLN A 56 -11.15 -12.66 1.73
CA GLN A 56 -12.60 -12.57 1.58
C GLN A 56 -13.04 -12.30 0.14
N ILE A 57 -12.30 -11.44 -0.58
CA ILE A 57 -12.54 -11.19 -2.01
C ILE A 57 -12.39 -12.50 -2.80
N SER A 58 -11.38 -13.31 -2.46
CA SER A 58 -11.15 -14.63 -3.03
C SER A 58 -12.30 -15.60 -2.74
N ARG A 59 -12.87 -15.57 -1.53
CA ARG A 59 -14.03 -16.40 -1.19
C ARG A 59 -15.29 -16.00 -1.96
N TYR A 60 -15.53 -14.71 -2.15
CA TYR A 60 -16.77 -14.21 -2.78
C TYR A 60 -16.72 -14.25 -4.31
N LEU A 61 -15.59 -13.84 -4.92
CA LEU A 61 -15.43 -13.70 -6.38
C LEU A 61 -14.56 -14.79 -7.00
N GLY A 62 -13.97 -15.65 -6.19
CA GLY A 62 -12.95 -16.59 -6.62
C GLY A 62 -11.55 -15.99 -6.59
N ARG A 63 -10.57 -16.87 -6.48
CA ARG A 63 -9.15 -16.55 -6.35
C ARG A 63 -8.62 -15.73 -7.53
N ASP A 64 -9.01 -16.06 -8.75
CA ASP A 64 -8.55 -15.36 -9.95
C ASP A 64 -9.03 -13.90 -9.98
N MET A 65 -10.29 -13.64 -9.61
CA MET A 65 -10.80 -12.27 -9.52
C MET A 65 -10.15 -11.49 -8.38
N ALA A 66 -9.88 -12.12 -7.24
CA ALA A 66 -9.15 -11.48 -6.14
C ALA A 66 -7.74 -11.07 -6.55
N ARG A 67 -7.06 -11.87 -7.36
CA ARG A 67 -5.73 -11.54 -7.91
C ARG A 67 -5.78 -10.36 -8.86
N VAL A 68 -6.78 -10.31 -9.75
CA VAL A 68 -6.99 -9.17 -10.65
C VAL A 68 -7.22 -7.89 -9.86
N ILE A 69 -8.07 -7.95 -8.83
CA ILE A 69 -8.32 -6.81 -7.93
C ILE A 69 -7.02 -6.41 -7.22
N GLY A 70 -6.30 -7.35 -6.62
CA GLY A 70 -5.02 -7.09 -5.94
C GLY A 70 -3.97 -6.45 -6.86
N PHE A 71 -3.91 -6.85 -8.13
CA PHE A 71 -3.03 -6.24 -9.12
C PHE A 71 -3.39 -4.77 -9.39
N PHE A 72 -4.67 -4.46 -9.67
CA PHE A 72 -5.11 -3.09 -9.90
C PHE A 72 -4.98 -2.20 -8.64
N THR A 73 -5.29 -2.75 -7.46
CA THR A 73 -5.07 -2.07 -6.18
C THR A 73 -3.58 -1.78 -5.96
N GLY A 74 -2.70 -2.69 -6.33
CA GLY A 74 -1.26 -2.47 -6.27
C GLY A 74 -0.79 -1.33 -7.17
N ILE A 75 -1.26 -1.28 -8.41
CA ILE A 75 -0.97 -0.16 -9.35
C ILE A 75 -1.46 1.17 -8.76
N PHE A 76 -2.69 1.20 -8.25
CA PHE A 76 -3.28 2.39 -7.64
C PHE A 76 -2.42 2.94 -6.49
N PHE A 77 -1.97 2.07 -5.58
CA PHE A 77 -1.10 2.48 -4.47
C PHE A 77 0.28 2.96 -4.92
N ILE A 78 0.85 2.35 -5.97
CA ILE A 78 2.11 2.82 -6.54
C ILE A 78 1.95 4.23 -7.11
N VAL A 79 0.92 4.47 -7.93
CA VAL A 79 0.70 5.77 -8.57
C VAL A 79 0.49 6.86 -7.53
N ILE A 80 -0.40 6.64 -6.55
CA ILE A 80 -0.66 7.63 -5.49
C ILE A 80 0.55 7.84 -4.59
N GLY A 81 1.23 6.75 -4.21
CA GLY A 81 2.41 6.83 -3.36
C GLY A 81 3.53 7.64 -4.02
N LEU A 82 3.87 7.32 -5.27
CA LEU A 82 4.90 8.06 -6.02
C LEU A 82 4.51 9.53 -6.25
N TYR A 83 3.26 9.80 -6.61
CA TYR A 83 2.77 11.17 -6.81
C TYR A 83 2.84 11.99 -5.52
N SER A 84 2.39 11.42 -4.41
CA SER A 84 2.38 12.10 -3.11
C SER A 84 3.80 12.31 -2.57
N SER A 85 4.69 11.34 -2.73
CA SER A 85 6.10 11.46 -2.38
C SER A 85 6.81 12.49 -3.24
N TYR A 86 6.53 12.54 -4.55
CA TYR A 86 7.06 13.56 -5.44
C TYR A 86 6.68 14.96 -4.95
N ILE A 87 5.40 15.22 -4.67
CA ILE A 87 4.98 16.50 -4.10
C ILE A 87 5.70 16.79 -2.79
N ALA A 88 5.76 15.81 -1.88
CA ALA A 88 6.36 16.02 -0.56
C ALA A 88 7.84 16.41 -0.62
N PHE A 89 8.61 15.84 -1.54
CA PHE A 89 10.04 16.12 -1.67
C PHE A 89 10.31 17.34 -2.56
N THR A 90 9.60 17.52 -3.66
CA THR A 90 9.87 18.60 -4.62
C THR A 90 9.18 19.92 -4.27
N TYR A 91 8.04 19.89 -3.57
CA TYR A 91 7.36 21.12 -3.12
C TYR A 91 8.04 21.76 -1.90
N LYS A 92 8.75 20.96 -1.09
CA LYS A 92 9.55 21.48 0.02
C LYS A 92 10.75 22.30 -0.46
N ASP A 93 11.36 21.93 -1.58
CA ASP A 93 12.53 22.63 -2.13
C ASP A 93 12.19 23.96 -2.81
N ASN A 94 10.90 24.24 -3.09
CA ASN A 94 10.44 25.46 -3.72
C ASN A 94 9.93 26.54 -2.72
N LYS A 95 10.16 26.36 -1.42
CA LYS A 95 9.85 27.33 -0.35
C LYS A 95 11.07 27.58 0.52
#